data_AF-E0X2H2-F1
#
_entry.id   AF-E0X2H2-F1
#
_cell.length_a   1.000
_cell.length_b   1.000
_cell.length_c   1.000
_cell.angle_alpha   90.00
_cell.angle_beta   90.00
_cell.angle_gamma   90.00
#
_symmetry.space_group_name_H-M   'P 1'
#
loop_
_entity.id
_entity.type
_entity.pdbx_description
1 polymer ?
#
loop_
_entity_poly.entity_id
_entity_poly.type
_entity_poly.pdbx_seq_one_letter_code
_entity_poly.pdbx_strand_id
1 'polypeptide(L)'
;GDTLKPLKVVSTRGMTVDGEYHPEPRVASIVSSHIKPEWVVNVKETGQILLVDYSDIKNLKTTTIESAKFLHDGGWDASKRYFMVAANASNKVAAVDTQTGKLAALIETAKIPHPGRGANFRHPEYGPVWATGHLGGAVVSLISTPSESSDDRNYAVYNWKVVQELVLPGEGGGNLFVKTHPKSRNLWADRPMNPERDLAESVYVYDLTDLKKE
;
A
#
# COMPACT_ATOMS: atom_id res chain seq x y z
N GLY A 1 4.26 1.73 -27.40
CA GLY A 1 4.33 0.54 -26.53
C GLY A 1 4.63 -0.73 -27.30
N ASP A 2 4.29 -0.76 -28.59
CA ASP A 2 4.08 -1.96 -29.39
C ASP A 2 5.30 -2.87 -29.56
N THR A 3 6.51 -2.34 -29.38
CA THR A 3 7.74 -3.12 -29.51
C THR A 3 8.27 -3.67 -28.19
N LEU A 4 7.79 -3.16 -27.05
CA LEU A 4 8.32 -3.41 -25.69
C LEU A 4 9.86 -3.25 -25.56
N LYS A 5 10.52 -2.64 -26.55
CA LYS A 5 11.98 -2.43 -26.52
C LYS A 5 12.31 -1.40 -25.45
N PRO A 6 13.26 -1.68 -24.54
CA PRO A 6 13.61 -0.74 -23.49
C PRO A 6 14.26 0.51 -24.07
N LEU A 7 13.82 1.69 -23.62
CA LEU A 7 14.45 2.97 -23.98
C LEU A 7 15.76 3.20 -23.19
N LYS A 8 15.83 2.65 -21.98
CA LYS A 8 17.00 2.70 -21.09
C LYS A 8 16.93 1.54 -20.10
N VAL A 9 18.09 1.00 -19.74
CA VAL A 9 18.23 -0.04 -18.71
C VAL A 9 18.98 0.56 -17.53
N VAL A 10 18.41 0.42 -16.33
CA VAL A 10 19.00 0.92 -15.08
C VAL A 10 19.03 -0.23 -14.09
N SER A 11 20.18 -0.41 -13.43
CA SER A 11 20.35 -1.45 -12.41
C SER A 11 19.63 -1.06 -11.12
N THR A 12 18.93 -2.01 -10.50
CA THR A 12 18.37 -1.88 -9.14
C THR A 12 19.35 -2.32 -8.06
N ARG A 13 20.46 -2.98 -8.42
CA ARG A 13 21.52 -3.43 -7.48
C ARG A 13 22.05 -2.26 -6.68
N GLY A 14 22.22 -2.46 -5.38
CA GLY A 14 22.67 -1.38 -4.50
C GLY A 14 22.63 -1.76 -3.03
N MET A 15 22.75 -0.75 -2.18
CA MET A 15 22.67 -0.89 -0.73
C MET A 15 21.22 -1.04 -0.29
N THR A 16 20.98 -1.94 0.64
CA THR A 16 19.73 -2.01 1.40
C THR A 16 19.64 -0.82 2.36
N VAL A 17 18.44 -0.55 2.86
CA VAL A 17 18.20 0.47 3.91
C VAL A 17 19.00 0.24 5.20
N ASP A 18 19.56 -0.95 5.39
CA ASP A 18 20.41 -1.30 6.55
C ASP A 18 21.92 -1.16 6.24
N GLY A 19 22.30 -0.70 5.04
CA GLY A 19 23.69 -0.50 4.66
C GLY A 19 24.42 -1.76 4.18
N GLU A 20 23.70 -2.80 3.76
CA GLU A 20 24.27 -4.03 3.16
C GLU A 20 24.09 -4.04 1.64
N TYR A 21 25.10 -4.46 0.86
CA TYR A 21 24.95 -4.58 -0.59
C TYR A 21 24.10 -5.81 -0.98
N HIS A 22 23.14 -5.61 -1.88
CA HIS A 22 22.30 -6.68 -2.42
C HIS A 22 22.44 -6.79 -3.96
N PRO A 23 22.86 -7.96 -4.50
CA PRO A 23 23.12 -8.14 -5.93
C PRO A 23 21.88 -8.48 -6.77
N GLU A 24 20.77 -8.89 -6.15
CA GLU A 24 19.55 -9.30 -6.84
C GLU A 24 18.26 -8.63 -6.29
N PRO A 25 18.20 -7.29 -6.22
CA PRO A 25 17.00 -6.64 -5.73
C PRO A 25 15.94 -6.53 -6.83
N ARG A 26 14.85 -7.24 -6.63
CA ARG A 26 13.73 -7.39 -7.57
C ARG A 26 12.85 -6.16 -7.54
N VAL A 27 12.35 -5.78 -8.71
CA VAL A 27 11.26 -4.81 -8.80
C VAL A 27 9.95 -5.52 -8.44
N ALA A 28 9.19 -4.94 -7.51
CA ALA A 28 7.89 -5.45 -7.11
C ALA A 28 6.76 -4.73 -7.86
N SER A 29 6.06 -3.80 -7.21
CA SER A 29 5.05 -2.97 -7.88
C SER A 29 5.65 -1.71 -8.52
N ILE A 30 5.03 -1.29 -9.62
CA ILE A 30 5.29 -0.04 -10.34
C ILE A 30 3.95 0.68 -10.52
N VAL A 31 3.87 1.96 -10.14
CA VAL A 31 2.69 2.81 -10.38
C VAL A 31 3.11 4.16 -10.96
N SER A 32 2.20 4.82 -11.67
CA SER A 32 2.46 6.18 -12.19
C SER A 32 2.00 7.22 -11.20
N SER A 33 2.85 8.23 -10.93
CA SER A 33 2.48 9.41 -10.14
C SER A 33 1.36 10.18 -10.83
N HIS A 34 0.43 10.72 -10.03
CA HIS A 34 -0.63 11.61 -10.50
C HIS A 34 -0.24 13.10 -10.40
N ILE A 35 0.93 13.41 -9.83
CA ILE A 35 1.37 14.78 -9.51
C ILE A 35 2.51 15.24 -10.42
N LYS A 36 3.42 14.33 -10.76
CA LYS A 36 4.63 14.60 -11.54
C LYS A 36 4.80 13.55 -12.64
N PRO A 37 5.59 13.81 -13.69
CA PRO A 37 5.93 12.81 -14.71
C PRO A 37 6.91 11.76 -14.15
N GLU A 38 6.50 11.04 -13.09
CA GLU A 38 7.33 10.08 -12.37
C GLU A 38 6.67 8.70 -12.31
N TRP A 39 7.50 7.65 -12.45
CA TRP A 39 7.15 6.31 -11.99
C TRP A 39 7.53 6.14 -10.53
N VAL A 40 6.68 5.49 -9.74
CA VAL A 40 7.01 5.02 -8.39
C VAL A 40 7.33 3.53 -8.50
N VAL A 41 8.57 3.15 -8.21
CA VAL A 41 9.10 1.80 -8.39
C VAL A 41 9.56 1.24 -7.06
N ASN A 42 8.97 0.13 -6.63
CA ASN A 42 9.38 -0.55 -5.40
C ASN A 42 10.48 -1.57 -5.68
N VAL A 43 11.57 -1.47 -4.92
CA VAL A 43 12.71 -2.38 -5.00
C VAL A 43 12.75 -3.23 -3.73
N LYS A 44 12.34 -4.50 -3.86
CA LYS A 44 11.93 -5.38 -2.77
C LYS A 44 13.01 -5.56 -1.70
N GLU A 45 14.16 -6.12 -2.07
CA GLU A 45 15.18 -6.55 -1.10
C GLU A 45 15.95 -5.37 -0.51
N THR A 46 16.15 -4.30 -1.28
CA THR A 46 16.82 -3.09 -0.76
C THR A 46 15.90 -2.27 0.15
N GLY A 47 14.58 -2.41 0.03
CA GLY A 47 13.64 -1.58 0.77
C GLY A 47 13.61 -0.13 0.28
N GLN A 48 13.96 0.08 -0.98
CA GLN A 48 14.01 1.40 -1.61
C GLN A 48 12.80 1.61 -2.52
N ILE A 49 12.29 2.84 -2.50
CA ILE A 49 11.24 3.31 -3.40
C ILE A 49 11.86 4.36 -4.30
N LEU A 50 11.82 4.14 -5.62
CA LEU A 50 12.40 5.05 -6.59
C LEU A 50 11.28 5.90 -7.22
N LEU A 51 11.43 7.21 -7.18
CA LEU A 51 10.67 8.14 -8.02
C LEU A 51 11.51 8.42 -9.27
N VAL A 52 11.07 7.92 -10.42
CA VAL A 52 11.82 7.97 -11.68
C VAL A 52 11.15 8.95 -12.62
N ASP A 53 11.74 10.14 -12.78
CA ASP A 53 11.24 11.19 -13.66
C ASP A 53 11.50 10.82 -15.12
N TYR A 54 10.42 10.61 -15.87
CA TYR A 54 10.46 10.19 -17.27
C TYR A 54 10.36 11.37 -18.27
N SER A 55 10.41 12.62 -17.80
CA SER A 55 10.42 13.80 -18.68
C SER A 55 11.67 13.90 -19.56
N ASP A 56 12.81 13.38 -19.09
CA ASP A 56 14.05 13.26 -19.86
C ASP A 56 14.73 11.92 -19.57
N ILE A 57 14.47 10.93 -20.43
CA ILE A 57 15.04 9.58 -20.30
C ILE A 57 16.56 9.57 -20.52
N LYS A 58 17.10 10.52 -21.30
CA LYS A 58 18.54 10.60 -21.56
C LYS A 58 19.26 11.04 -20.28
N ASN A 59 18.78 12.11 -19.64
CA ASN A 59 19.31 12.67 -18.40
C ASN A 59 18.43 12.30 -17.18
N LEU A 60 18.16 11.00 -17.05
CA LEU A 60 17.20 10.44 -16.10
C LEU A 60 17.44 10.90 -14.66
N LYS A 61 16.47 11.63 -14.09
CA LYS A 61 16.47 12.01 -12.67
C LYS A 61 15.74 10.94 -11.86
N THR A 62 16.30 10.61 -10.71
CA THR A 62 15.69 9.69 -9.77
C THR A 62 15.80 10.21 -8.34
N THR A 63 14.76 10.00 -7.54
CA THR A 63 14.82 10.16 -6.09
C THR A 63 14.71 8.77 -5.46
N THR A 64 15.71 8.40 -4.66
CA THR A 64 15.70 7.15 -3.89
C THR A 64 15.22 7.44 -2.49
N ILE A 65 14.15 6.78 -2.08
CA ILE A 65 13.55 6.92 -0.76
C ILE A 65 13.77 5.62 0.00
N GLU A 66 14.46 5.72 1.14
CA GLU A 66 14.64 4.60 2.07
C GLU A 66 13.33 4.35 2.82
N SER A 67 12.91 3.09 2.91
CA SER A 67 11.66 2.69 3.58
C SER A 67 11.88 1.48 4.50
N ALA A 68 11.42 0.29 4.10
CA ALA A 68 11.62 -0.97 4.81
C ALA A 68 11.87 -2.10 3.81
N LYS A 69 12.67 -3.10 4.20
CA LYS A 69 12.94 -4.28 3.36
C LYS A 69 11.64 -5.03 3.03
N PHE A 70 11.69 -5.78 1.93
CA PHE A 70 10.61 -6.64 1.43
C PHE A 70 9.36 -5.91 0.95
N LEU A 71 9.55 -4.75 0.30
CA LEU A 71 8.47 -4.07 -0.43
C LEU A 71 7.79 -5.04 -1.42
N HIS A 72 6.49 -4.87 -1.59
CA HIS A 72 5.69 -5.72 -2.45
C HIS A 72 4.70 -4.88 -3.27
N ASP A 73 3.43 -4.93 -2.92
CA ASP A 73 2.31 -4.27 -3.58
C ASP A 73 1.80 -3.08 -2.77
N GLY A 74 1.06 -2.22 -3.43
CA GLY A 74 0.61 -0.96 -2.88
C GLY A 74 -0.29 -0.21 -3.84
N GLY A 75 -0.89 0.87 -3.33
CA GLY A 75 -1.73 1.74 -4.12
C GLY A 75 -1.84 3.12 -3.52
N TRP A 76 -2.46 3.99 -4.29
CA TRP A 76 -2.67 5.37 -3.90
C TRP A 76 -3.74 5.50 -2.82
N ASP A 77 -3.53 6.43 -1.89
CA ASP A 77 -4.58 6.97 -1.04
C ASP A 77 -5.72 7.60 -1.88
N ALA A 78 -6.76 8.09 -1.22
CA ALA A 78 -7.90 8.70 -1.89
C ALA A 78 -7.51 9.94 -2.70
N SER A 79 -6.56 10.75 -2.20
CA SER A 79 -6.11 12.00 -2.86
C SER A 79 -5.17 11.78 -4.04
N LYS A 80 -4.60 10.57 -4.19
CA LYS A 80 -3.57 10.25 -5.20
C LYS A 80 -2.25 10.98 -4.98
N ARG A 81 -1.99 11.42 -3.74
CA ARG A 81 -0.71 12.03 -3.33
C ARG A 81 0.20 11.03 -2.66
N TYR A 82 -0.35 10.20 -1.79
CA TYR A 82 0.41 9.28 -0.97
C TYR A 82 0.34 7.88 -1.56
N PHE A 83 1.51 7.31 -1.84
CA PHE A 83 1.60 5.91 -2.25
C PHE A 83 1.78 5.06 -0.99
N MET A 84 0.78 4.21 -0.73
CA MET A 84 0.73 3.27 0.40
C MET A 84 1.23 1.91 -0.10
N VAL A 85 2.35 1.41 0.44
CA VAL A 85 2.96 0.14 0.00
C VAL A 85 3.29 -0.77 1.17
N ALA A 86 2.97 -2.05 1.03
CA ALA A 86 3.32 -3.08 2.00
C ALA A 86 4.81 -3.44 1.92
N ALA A 87 5.50 -3.37 3.07
CA ALA A 87 6.75 -4.06 3.35
C ALA A 87 6.40 -5.35 4.10
N ASN A 88 5.96 -6.36 3.34
CA ASN A 88 5.11 -7.42 3.87
C ASN A 88 5.79 -8.29 4.94
N ALA A 89 7.01 -8.76 4.70
CA ALA A 89 7.76 -9.55 5.66
C ALA A 89 8.26 -8.72 6.87
N SER A 90 8.10 -7.40 6.82
CA SER A 90 8.37 -6.49 7.94
C SER A 90 7.10 -6.06 8.70
N ASN A 91 5.91 -6.59 8.34
CA ASN A 91 4.61 -6.23 8.93
C ASN A 91 4.30 -4.73 8.91
N LYS A 92 4.78 -4.02 7.89
CA LYS A 92 4.69 -2.56 7.78
C LYS A 92 4.00 -2.13 6.50
N VAL A 93 3.40 -0.94 6.54
CA VAL A 93 3.03 -0.15 5.37
C VAL A 93 3.87 1.13 5.36
N ALA A 94 4.59 1.37 4.27
CA ALA A 94 5.26 2.64 4.02
C ALA A 94 4.33 3.58 3.27
N ALA A 95 4.23 4.83 3.73
CA ALA A 95 3.53 5.90 3.05
C ALA A 95 4.56 6.86 2.43
N VAL A 96 4.51 7.05 1.12
CA VAL A 96 5.40 7.97 0.39
C VAL A 96 4.61 9.17 -0.10
N ASP A 97 5.05 10.37 0.30
CA ASP A 97 4.54 11.62 -0.25
C ASP A 97 5.22 11.91 -1.59
N THR A 98 4.51 11.68 -2.69
CA THR A 98 5.07 11.89 -4.04
C THR A 98 5.13 13.36 -4.45
N GLN A 99 4.42 14.24 -3.74
CA GLN A 99 4.56 15.68 -3.94
C GLN A 99 5.92 16.15 -3.43
N THR A 100 6.30 15.75 -2.22
CA THR A 100 7.58 16.17 -1.60
C THR A 100 8.75 15.23 -1.91
N GLY A 101 8.48 14.02 -2.40
CA GLY A 101 9.49 13.01 -2.69
C GLY A 101 10.12 12.40 -1.44
N LYS A 102 9.34 12.24 -0.37
CA LYS A 102 9.83 11.79 0.94
C LYS A 102 8.95 10.68 1.53
N LEU A 103 9.55 9.87 2.40
CA LEU A 103 8.81 8.98 3.28
C LEU A 103 7.99 9.80 4.26
N ALA A 104 6.67 9.64 4.24
CA ALA A 104 5.75 10.30 5.14
C ALA A 104 5.62 9.54 6.47
N ALA A 105 5.56 8.21 6.41
CA ALA A 105 5.47 7.35 7.59
C ALA A 105 5.87 5.89 7.28
N LEU A 106 6.26 5.18 8.34
CA LEU A 106 6.24 3.70 8.41
C LEU A 106 5.21 3.31 9.46
N ILE A 107 4.17 2.60 9.03
CA ILE A 107 3.02 2.22 9.85
C ILE A 107 3.14 0.72 10.17
N GLU A 108 3.21 0.37 11.45
CA GLU A 108 3.11 -1.03 11.89
C GLU A 108 1.68 -1.56 11.67
N THR A 109 1.56 -2.80 11.25
CA THR A 109 0.29 -3.45 10.95
C THR A 109 0.27 -4.90 11.46
N ALA A 110 -0.84 -5.61 11.25
CA ALA A 110 -0.88 -7.04 11.48
C ALA A 110 0.08 -7.81 10.53
N LYS A 111 0.14 -9.13 10.70
CA LYS A 111 1.18 -9.98 10.09
C LYS A 111 1.01 -10.12 8.58
N ILE A 112 2.05 -9.76 7.83
CA ILE A 112 2.16 -9.89 6.36
C ILE A 112 1.00 -9.17 5.65
N PRO A 113 0.99 -7.83 5.65
CA PRO A 113 0.01 -7.06 4.88
C PRO A 113 0.13 -7.37 3.39
N HIS A 114 -1.01 -7.57 2.74
CA HIS A 114 -1.11 -7.86 1.31
C HIS A 114 -2.30 -7.11 0.70
N PRO A 115 -2.14 -5.84 0.33
CA PRO A 115 -3.26 -4.99 -0.08
C PRO A 115 -3.74 -5.19 -1.53
N GLY A 116 -2.92 -5.73 -2.42
CA GLY A 116 -2.98 -5.38 -3.84
C GLY A 116 -2.75 -3.88 -4.01
N ARG A 117 -3.81 -3.14 -4.38
CA ARG A 117 -3.81 -1.66 -4.38
C ARG A 117 -4.46 -1.06 -3.13
N GLY A 118 -5.01 -1.91 -2.28
CA GLY A 118 -5.86 -1.55 -1.15
C GLY A 118 -7.21 -0.97 -1.56
N ALA A 119 -7.97 -0.55 -0.55
CA ALA A 119 -9.30 0.01 -0.71
C ALA A 119 -9.42 1.35 0.03
N ASN A 120 -9.77 2.41 -0.69
CA ASN A 120 -9.98 3.74 -0.11
C ASN A 120 -11.46 3.98 0.14
N PHE A 121 -11.81 4.49 1.32
CA PHE A 121 -13.15 4.96 1.65
C PHE A 121 -13.11 5.97 2.80
N ARG A 122 -14.27 6.52 3.17
CA ARG A 122 -14.39 7.44 4.30
C ARG A 122 -15.01 6.69 5.48
N HIS A 123 -14.25 6.58 6.56
CA HIS A 123 -14.69 6.04 7.84
C HIS A 123 -15.56 7.06 8.58
N PRO A 124 -16.70 6.69 9.18
CA PRO A 124 -17.57 7.61 9.90
C PRO A 124 -16.88 8.34 11.07
N GLU A 125 -15.96 7.67 11.75
CA GLU A 125 -15.27 8.19 12.95
C GLU A 125 -13.85 8.73 12.67
N TYR A 126 -13.20 8.25 11.60
CA TYR A 126 -11.76 8.49 11.36
C TYR A 126 -11.46 9.20 10.04
N GLY A 127 -12.50 9.58 9.29
CA GLY A 127 -12.34 10.28 8.02
C GLY A 127 -11.74 9.39 6.93
N PRO A 128 -10.93 9.93 6.02
CA PRO A 128 -10.34 9.15 4.93
C PRO A 128 -9.42 8.03 5.45
N VAL A 129 -9.68 6.81 4.97
CA VAL A 129 -8.87 5.63 5.29
C VAL A 129 -8.52 4.84 4.04
N TRP A 130 -7.39 4.13 4.12
CA TRP A 130 -6.95 3.12 3.17
C TRP A 130 -6.86 1.77 3.89
N ALA A 131 -7.39 0.72 3.29
CA ALA A 131 -7.46 -0.61 3.88
C ALA A 131 -6.51 -1.61 3.22
N THR A 132 -5.96 -2.51 4.04
CA THR A 132 -5.21 -3.70 3.64
C THR A 132 -5.69 -4.90 4.44
N GLY A 133 -5.79 -6.07 3.81
CA GLY A 133 -5.85 -7.32 4.56
C GLY A 133 -4.48 -7.97 4.68
N HIS A 134 -4.46 -9.17 5.24
CA HIS A 134 -3.26 -9.83 5.73
C HIS A 134 -3.20 -11.31 5.35
N LEU A 135 -2.04 -11.74 4.87
CA LEU A 135 -1.75 -13.14 4.63
C LEU A 135 -1.53 -13.90 5.94
N GLY A 136 -1.00 -13.23 6.97
CA GLY A 136 -0.63 -13.85 8.24
C GLY A 136 -1.59 -13.57 9.41
N GLY A 137 -2.66 -12.80 9.21
CA GLY A 137 -3.62 -12.44 10.24
C GLY A 137 -5.07 -12.44 9.76
N ALA A 138 -6.01 -12.71 10.66
CA ALA A 138 -7.44 -12.77 10.39
C ALA A 138 -8.12 -11.39 10.47
N VAL A 139 -7.50 -10.35 9.93
CA VAL A 139 -7.99 -8.97 10.05
C VAL A 139 -7.82 -8.19 8.76
N VAL A 140 -8.58 -7.10 8.62
CA VAL A 140 -8.36 -6.01 7.66
C VAL A 140 -8.03 -4.74 8.44
N SER A 141 -6.81 -4.22 8.27
CA SER A 141 -6.37 -2.98 8.92
C SER A 141 -6.85 -1.77 8.15
N LEU A 142 -7.46 -0.80 8.84
CA LEU A 142 -7.82 0.51 8.31
C LEU A 142 -6.78 1.53 8.76
N ILE A 143 -6.07 2.14 7.80
CA ILE A 143 -5.05 3.15 8.05
C ILE A 143 -5.60 4.52 7.68
N SER A 144 -5.57 5.46 8.61
CA SER A 144 -5.98 6.85 8.32
C SER A 144 -4.96 7.55 7.43
N THR A 145 -5.46 8.21 6.38
CA THR A 145 -4.66 8.92 5.38
C THR A 145 -4.96 10.42 5.41
N PRO A 146 -3.95 11.31 5.27
CA PRO A 146 -4.20 12.74 5.24
C PRO A 146 -5.11 13.17 4.10
N SER A 147 -5.83 14.26 4.33
CA SER A 147 -6.66 14.95 3.34
C SER A 147 -6.43 16.45 3.45
N GLU A 148 -6.39 17.12 2.30
CA GLU A 148 -6.26 18.59 2.24
C GLU A 148 -7.62 19.29 2.38
N SER A 149 -8.73 18.54 2.40
CA SER A 149 -10.06 19.10 2.61
C SER A 149 -10.17 19.76 3.98
N SER A 150 -10.77 20.95 4.03
CA SER A 150 -11.07 21.63 5.30
C SER A 150 -11.92 20.79 6.24
N ASP A 151 -12.80 19.96 5.68
CA ASP A 151 -13.73 19.13 6.42
C ASP A 151 -13.02 17.97 7.14
N ASP A 152 -11.79 17.65 6.71
CA ASP A 152 -11.01 16.53 7.24
C ASP A 152 -9.96 16.94 8.28
N ARG A 153 -9.84 18.23 8.59
CA ARG A 153 -8.79 18.73 9.51
C ARG A 153 -8.83 18.06 10.89
N ASN A 154 -10.03 17.77 11.40
CA ASN A 154 -10.19 17.13 12.70
C ASN A 154 -9.68 15.68 12.73
N TYR A 155 -9.58 15.01 11.57
CA TYR A 155 -9.07 13.64 11.47
C TYR A 155 -7.54 13.58 11.39
N ALA A 156 -6.86 14.72 11.24
CA ALA A 156 -5.41 14.76 11.08
C ALA A 156 -4.64 14.14 12.26
N VAL A 157 -5.24 14.09 13.45
CA VAL A 157 -4.71 13.41 14.64
C VAL A 157 -4.54 11.89 14.46
N TYR A 158 -5.26 11.29 13.51
CA TYR A 158 -5.24 9.86 13.23
C TYR A 158 -4.28 9.48 12.09
N ASN A 159 -3.82 10.44 11.29
CA ASN A 159 -3.00 10.18 10.11
C ASN A 159 -1.84 9.24 10.44
N TRP A 160 -1.63 8.26 9.56
CA TRP A 160 -0.55 7.27 9.65
C TRP A 160 -0.67 6.30 10.84
N LYS A 161 -1.89 6.09 11.33
CA LYS A 161 -2.19 5.07 12.34
C LYS A 161 -3.14 4.05 11.75
N VAL A 162 -2.97 2.79 12.15
CA VAL A 162 -4.04 1.81 12.09
C VAL A 162 -5.10 2.27 13.10
N VAL A 163 -6.25 2.71 12.59
CA VAL A 163 -7.34 3.26 13.42
C VAL A 163 -8.38 2.21 13.80
N GLN A 164 -8.46 1.13 13.03
CA GLN A 164 -9.35 0.01 13.31
C GLN A 164 -8.83 -1.26 12.63
N GLU A 165 -9.03 -2.40 13.28
CA GLU A 165 -8.89 -3.74 12.70
C GLU A 165 -10.29 -4.35 12.55
N LEU A 166 -10.66 -4.73 11.33
CA LEU A 166 -11.91 -5.46 11.07
C LEU A 166 -11.61 -6.96 11.12
N VAL A 167 -12.22 -7.68 12.05
CA VAL A 167 -11.97 -9.12 12.21
C VAL A 167 -12.65 -9.89 11.08
N LEU A 168 -11.93 -10.85 10.50
CA LEU A 168 -12.46 -11.82 9.54
C LEU A 168 -12.92 -13.08 10.30
N PRO A 169 -14.07 -13.68 9.97
CA PRO A 169 -14.58 -14.88 10.65
C PRO A 169 -13.61 -16.07 10.61
N GLY A 170 -13.43 -16.76 11.75
CA GLY A 170 -12.58 -17.96 11.84
C GLY A 170 -11.07 -17.67 11.91
N GLU A 171 -10.29 -18.70 12.26
CA GLU A 171 -8.86 -18.56 12.50
C GLU A 171 -8.02 -18.50 11.21
N GLY A 172 -6.74 -18.13 11.36
CA GLY A 172 -5.75 -18.10 10.28
C GLY A 172 -5.78 -16.83 9.42
N GLY A 173 -4.81 -16.65 8.51
CA GLY A 173 -4.77 -15.50 7.61
C GLY A 173 -5.42 -15.79 6.26
N GLY A 174 -4.72 -15.40 5.20
CA GLY A 174 -5.00 -15.81 3.83
C GLY A 174 -5.71 -14.80 2.94
N ASN A 175 -5.95 -13.57 3.42
CA ASN A 175 -6.47 -12.49 2.57
C ASN A 175 -5.39 -12.04 1.57
N LEU A 176 -5.78 -11.91 0.30
CA LEU A 176 -4.94 -11.38 -0.77
C LEU A 176 -5.42 -10.01 -1.26
N PHE A 177 -6.74 -9.80 -1.29
CA PHE A 177 -7.32 -8.58 -1.80
C PHE A 177 -8.43 -8.05 -0.91
N VAL A 178 -8.44 -6.71 -0.81
CA VAL A 178 -9.57 -5.93 -0.31
C VAL A 178 -10.06 -4.99 -1.39
N LYS A 179 -11.36 -4.73 -1.44
CA LYS A 179 -11.94 -3.88 -2.50
C LYS A 179 -13.15 -3.08 -2.04
N THR A 180 -13.22 -1.83 -2.50
CA THR A 180 -14.44 -1.02 -2.48
C THR A 180 -14.48 -0.11 -3.71
N HIS A 181 -15.48 0.77 -3.79
CA HIS A 181 -15.66 1.77 -4.82
C HIS A 181 -16.35 3.01 -4.22
N PRO A 182 -16.07 4.26 -4.66
CA PRO A 182 -16.71 5.47 -4.12
C PRO A 182 -18.24 5.51 -4.20
N LYS A 183 -18.85 4.69 -5.05
CA LYS A 183 -20.31 4.52 -5.19
C LYS A 183 -20.85 3.25 -4.50
N SER A 184 -20.03 2.56 -3.74
CA SER A 184 -20.36 1.35 -2.98
C SER A 184 -20.43 1.68 -1.50
N ARG A 185 -21.38 1.06 -0.80
CA ARG A 185 -21.41 1.02 0.67
C ARG A 185 -20.71 -0.21 1.26
N ASN A 186 -20.13 -1.06 0.40
CA ASN A 186 -19.53 -2.33 0.80
C ASN A 186 -18.00 -2.25 0.70
N LEU A 187 -17.32 -2.82 1.70
CA LEU A 187 -15.92 -3.25 1.63
C LEU A 187 -15.89 -4.77 1.53
N TRP A 188 -15.17 -5.29 0.55
CA TRP A 188 -15.05 -6.72 0.26
C TRP A 188 -13.65 -7.21 0.63
N ALA A 189 -13.56 -8.41 1.20
CA ALA A 189 -12.30 -9.07 1.53
C ALA A 189 -12.37 -10.56 1.18
N ASP A 190 -11.36 -11.09 0.48
CA ASP A 190 -11.25 -12.52 0.18
C ASP A 190 -10.32 -13.24 1.17
N ARG A 191 -10.26 -14.59 1.14
CA ARG A 191 -9.24 -15.35 1.90
C ARG A 191 -8.72 -16.59 1.15
N PRO A 192 -8.35 -16.48 -0.14
CA PRO A 192 -8.06 -17.65 -0.98
C PRO A 192 -6.86 -18.50 -0.51
N MET A 193 -5.99 -17.94 0.34
CA MET A 193 -4.82 -18.64 0.89
C MET A 193 -5.09 -19.24 2.28
N ASN A 194 -6.33 -19.21 2.77
CA ASN A 194 -6.69 -19.88 4.02
C ASN A 194 -6.71 -21.41 3.82
N PRO A 195 -6.20 -22.22 4.77
CA PRO A 195 -6.23 -23.68 4.65
C PRO A 195 -7.64 -24.27 4.81
N GLU A 196 -8.54 -23.59 5.51
CA GLU A 196 -9.93 -24.03 5.65
C GLU A 196 -10.72 -23.69 4.40
N ARG A 197 -11.22 -24.74 3.74
CA ARG A 197 -11.89 -24.63 2.43
C ARG A 197 -13.06 -23.65 2.45
N ASP A 198 -13.90 -23.70 3.48
CA ASP A 198 -15.07 -22.84 3.59
C ASP A 198 -14.66 -21.37 3.69
N LEU A 199 -13.52 -21.06 4.33
CA LEU A 199 -13.00 -19.71 4.42
C LEU A 199 -12.36 -19.26 3.10
N ALA A 200 -11.65 -20.16 2.42
CA ALA A 200 -10.97 -19.90 1.15
C ALA A 200 -11.93 -19.71 -0.04
N GLU A 201 -13.07 -20.40 -0.03
CA GLU A 201 -14.12 -20.31 -1.05
C GLU A 201 -15.17 -19.23 -0.74
N SER A 202 -14.96 -18.41 0.30
CA SER A 202 -15.87 -17.34 0.72
C SER A 202 -15.30 -15.93 0.47
N VAL A 203 -16.20 -14.95 0.37
CA VAL A 203 -15.88 -13.52 0.35
C VAL A 203 -16.68 -12.82 1.44
N TYR A 204 -16.01 -11.97 2.22
CA TYR A 204 -16.56 -11.26 3.35
C TYR A 204 -16.88 -9.82 2.96
N VAL A 205 -18.00 -9.31 3.48
CA VAL A 205 -18.52 -7.99 3.09
C VAL A 205 -18.87 -7.20 4.35
N TYR A 206 -18.23 -6.05 4.51
CA TYR A 206 -18.53 -5.10 5.58
C TYR A 206 -19.38 -3.95 5.05
N ASP A 207 -20.37 -3.53 5.84
CA ASP A 207 -21.14 -2.32 5.58
C ASP A 207 -20.35 -1.10 6.08
N LEU A 208 -19.88 -0.27 5.15
CA LEU A 208 -19.11 0.95 5.45
C LEU A 208 -19.90 1.99 6.24
N THR A 209 -21.23 1.87 6.30
CA THR A 209 -22.08 2.76 7.09
C THR A 209 -22.18 2.32 8.55
N ASP A 210 -21.79 1.09 8.88
CA ASP A 210 -21.84 0.52 10.23
C ASP A 210 -20.73 -0.52 10.45
N LEU A 211 -19.49 -0.03 10.56
CA LEU A 211 -18.30 -0.85 10.81
C LEU A 211 -18.14 -1.28 12.28
N LYS A 212 -19.16 -1.04 13.11
CA LYS A 212 -19.21 -1.46 14.52
C LYS A 212 -19.92 -2.80 14.69
N LYS A 213 -20.68 -3.26 13.68
CA LYS A 213 -21.30 -4.57 13.70
C LYS A 213 -20.26 -5.65 13.43
N GLU A 214 -19.98 -6.41 14.48
CA GLU A 214 -19.28 -7.71 14.43
C GLU A 214 -20.15 -8.78 13.77
#